data_AF-A0A1Y0IE61-F1
#
_entry.id   AF-A0A1Y0IE61-F1
#
_cell.length_a   1.000
_cell.length_b   1.000
_cell.length_c   1.000
_cell.angle_alpha   90.00
_cell.angle_beta   90.00
_cell.angle_gamma   90.00
#
_symmetry.space_group_name_H-M   'P 1'
#
loop_
_entity.id
_entity.type
_entity.pdbx_description
1 polymer ?
#
loop_
_entity_poly.entity_id
_entity_poly.type
_entity_poly.pdbx_seq_one_letter_code
_entity_poly.pdbx_strand_id
1 'polypeptide(L)' 'MMNIEWVKSAPTEEGFYIVAVEYNNGIGTCACSYWEPNRGWSLSNEGENIVAHIKLDKIIKELPYPWDN' A
#
# COMPACT_ATOMS: atom_id res chain seq x y z
N MET A 1 17.04 -9.31 -8.97
CA MET A 1 15.63 -9.10 -9.37
C MET A 1 14.89 -8.72 -8.11
N MET A 2 14.19 -7.59 -8.10
CA MET A 2 13.50 -7.06 -6.92
C MET A 2 12.38 -8.03 -6.49
N ASN A 3 12.41 -8.55 -5.27
CA ASN A 3 11.38 -9.48 -4.77
C ASN A 3 10.31 -8.74 -3.96
N ILE A 4 9.56 -7.89 -4.65
CA ILE A 4 8.44 -7.14 -4.08
C ILE A 4 7.14 -7.87 -4.44
N GLU A 5 6.52 -8.47 -3.44
CA GLU A 5 5.27 -9.22 -3.57
C GLU A 5 4.14 -8.46 -2.87
N TRP A 6 2.98 -8.45 -3.52
CA TRP A 6 1.74 -7.91 -2.98
C TRP A 6 1.15 -8.85 -1.94
N VAL A 7 0.68 -8.29 -0.82
CA VAL A 7 0.01 -9.03 0.25
C VAL A 7 -1.48 -8.68 0.23
N LYS A 8 -2.35 -9.70 0.22
CA LYS A 8 -3.83 -9.53 0.16
C LYS A 8 -4.51 -9.44 1.53
N SER A 9 -3.83 -9.83 2.60
CA SER A 9 -4.37 -9.72 3.97
C SER A 9 -4.28 -8.27 4.47
N ALA A 10 -4.86 -7.97 5.64
CA ALA A 10 -4.56 -6.73 6.32
C ALA A 10 -3.09 -6.71 6.81
N PRO A 11 -2.43 -5.54 6.88
CA PRO A 11 -1.11 -5.44 7.48
C PRO A 11 -1.13 -5.74 8.99
N THR A 12 -0.04 -6.29 9.49
CA THR A 12 0.14 -6.58 10.93
C THR A 12 0.78 -5.44 11.71
N GLU A 13 1.45 -4.52 11.00
CA GLU A 13 2.18 -3.40 11.59
C GLU A 13 1.57 -2.08 11.12
N GLU A 14 1.47 -1.10 12.02
CA GLU A 14 1.11 0.26 11.64
C GLU A 14 2.18 0.88 10.73
N GLY A 15 1.77 1.76 9.81
CA GLY A 15 2.71 2.44 8.92
C GLY A 15 2.15 2.79 7.55
N PHE A 16 3.03 3.30 6.69
CA PHE A 16 2.71 3.62 5.30
C PHE A 16 2.93 2.42 4.38
N TYR A 17 1.97 2.22 3.49
CA TYR A 17 1.96 1.16 2.49
C TYR A 17 1.63 1.73 1.12
N ILE A 18 2.21 1.13 0.09
CA ILE A 18 1.65 1.21 -1.25
C ILE A 18 0.49 0.21 -1.32
N VAL A 19 -0.69 0.68 -1.68
CA VAL A 19 -1.92 -0.11 -1.73
C VAL A 19 -2.43 -0.21 -3.16
N ALA A 20 -2.96 -1.37 -3.54
CA ALA A 20 -3.69 -1.56 -4.79
C ALA A 20 -5.17 -1.29 -4.52
N VAL A 21 -5.75 -0.36 -5.28
CA VAL A 21 -7.14 0.06 -5.11
C VAL A 21 -7.96 -0.41 -6.30
N GLU A 22 -9.02 -1.15 -5.98
CA GLU A 22 -10.09 -1.48 -6.92
C GLU A 22 -11.19 -0.43 -6.80
N TYR A 23 -11.51 0.20 -7.92
CA TYR A 23 -12.62 1.14 -8.05
C TYR A 23 -13.82 0.41 -8.65
N ASN A 24 -15.01 0.99 -8.48
CA ASN A 24 -16.26 0.46 -9.05
C ASN A 24 -16.21 0.24 -10.59
N ASN A 25 -15.27 0.87 -11.29
CA ASN A 25 -15.05 0.74 -12.74
C ASN A 25 -13.80 -0.07 -13.12
N GLY A 26 -13.12 -0.73 -12.16
CA GLY A 26 -12.00 -1.63 -12.39
C GLY A 26 -10.80 -1.40 -11.46
N ILE A 27 -9.81 -2.29 -11.56
CA ILE A 27 -8.54 -2.19 -10.86
C ILE A 27 -7.67 -1.18 -11.60
N GLY A 28 -7.34 -0.05 -10.96
CA GLY A 28 -6.79 1.09 -11.69
C GLY A 28 -5.53 1.71 -11.13
N THR A 29 -5.41 1.86 -9.81
CA THR A 29 -4.36 2.71 -9.24
C THR A 29 -3.68 2.08 -8.03
N CYS A 30 -2.41 2.43 -7.87
CA CYS A 30 -1.72 2.27 -6.60
C CYS A 30 -1.65 3.64 -5.90
N ALA A 31 -1.95 3.65 -4.60
CA ALA A 31 -1.87 4.85 -3.76
C ALA A 31 -0.95 4.59 -2.56
N CYS A 32 -0.54 5.64 -1.86
CA CYS A 32 0.07 5.51 -0.54
C CYS A 32 -1.02 5.70 0.51
N SER A 33 -1.14 4.77 1.46
CA SER A 33 -2.13 4.83 2.54
C SER A 33 -1.49 4.42 3.85
N TYR A 34 -1.92 5.05 4.94
CA TYR A 34 -1.52 4.70 6.30
C TYR A 34 -2.46 3.63 6.85
N TRP A 35 -1.91 2.62 7.53
CA TRP A 35 -2.69 1.58 8.22
C TRP A 35 -2.50 1.69 9.73
N GLU A 36 -3.61 1.57 10.47
CA GLU A 36 -3.62 1.39 11.92
C GLU A 36 -4.55 0.21 12.30
N PRO A 37 -4.15 -0.69 13.21
CA PRO A 37 -4.96 -1.87 13.57
C PRO A 37 -6.40 -1.57 14.03
N ASN A 38 -6.61 -0.43 14.69
CA ASN A 38 -7.91 -0.06 15.26
C ASN A 38 -8.75 0.86 14.37
N ARG A 39 -8.14 1.50 13.37
CA ARG A 39 -8.81 2.48 12.50
C ARG A 39 -8.89 2.04 11.05
N GLY A 40 -8.10 1.05 10.67
CA GLY A 40 -8.01 0.58 9.30
C GLY A 40 -7.15 1.47 8.43
N TRP A 41 -7.45 1.50 7.13
CA TRP A 41 -6.78 2.33 6.14
C TRP A 41 -7.23 3.79 6.25
N SER A 42 -6.29 4.72 6.20
CA SER A 42 -6.58 6.16 6.17
C SER A 42 -7.27 6.60 4.87
N LEU A 43 -7.01 5.89 3.78
CA LEU A 43 -7.70 6.06 2.50
C LEU A 43 -9.06 5.35 2.61
N SER A 44 -10.12 6.12 2.83
CA SER A 44 -11.47 5.62 3.11
C SER A 44 -12.55 6.33 2.28
N ASN A 45 -12.30 6.57 0.99
CA ASN A 45 -13.35 7.13 0.14
C ASN A 45 -14.40 6.06 -0.17
N GLU A 46 -15.68 6.46 -0.18
CA GLU A 46 -16.77 5.59 -0.60
C GLU A 46 -16.58 5.15 -2.05
N GLY A 47 -16.30 3.86 -2.27
CA GLY A 47 -16.05 3.28 -3.60
C GLY A 47 -14.60 2.86 -3.88
N GLU A 48 -13.68 3.01 -2.92
CA GLU A 48 -12.31 2.52 -3.00
C GLU A 48 -12.17 1.25 -2.14
N ASN A 49 -11.84 0.13 -2.77
CA ASN A 49 -11.54 -1.13 -2.06
C ASN A 49 -10.04 -1.42 -2.14
N ILE A 50 -9.35 -1.41 -1.01
CA ILE A 50 -7.94 -1.81 -0.96
C ILE A 50 -7.86 -3.34 -0.98
N VAL A 51 -7.30 -3.89 -2.06
CA VAL A 51 -7.28 -5.34 -2.32
C VAL A 51 -5.92 -5.98 -2.07
N ALA A 52 -4.86 -5.19 -2.02
CA ALA A 52 -3.52 -5.65 -1.67
C ALA A 52 -2.63 -4.48 -1.20
N HIS A 53 -1.54 -4.80 -0.52
CA HIS A 53 -0.58 -3.82 -0.03
C HIS A 53 0.88 -4.31 -0.11
N ILE A 54 1.81 -3.37 -0.06
CA ILE A 54 3.26 -3.57 0.08
C ILE A 54 3.77 -2.51 1.06
N LYS A 55 4.59 -2.90 2.05
CA LYS A 55 5.16 -1.95 3.01
C LYS A 55 6.08 -0.96 2.31
N LEU A 56 5.86 0.34 2.52
CA LEU A 56 6.60 1.40 1.81
C LEU A 56 8.11 1.29 2.04
N ASP A 57 8.54 1.01 3.27
CA ASP A 57 9.96 0.81 3.61
C ASP A 57 10.63 -0.31 2.80
N LYS A 58 9.88 -1.37 2.45
CA LYS A 58 10.40 -2.46 1.62
C LYS A 58 10.66 -1.99 0.19
N ILE A 59 9.82 -1.10 -0.32
CA ILE A 59 9.97 -0.54 -1.66
C ILE A 59 11.13 0.46 -1.68
N ILE A 60 11.17 1.41 -0.75
CA ILE A 60 12.19 2.48 -0.71
C ILE A 60 13.60 1.89 -0.67
N LYS A 61 13.85 0.86 0.15
CA LYS A 61 15.15 0.18 0.25
C LYS A 61 15.63 -0.48 -1.03
N GLU A 62 14.71 -0.80 -1.93
CA GLU A 62 14.98 -1.52 -3.18
C GLU A 62 15.01 -0.58 -4.40
N LEU A 63 14.59 0.67 -4.24
CA LEU A 63 14.63 1.65 -5.33
C LEU A 63 16.08 2.05 -5.61
N PRO A 64 16.49 2.06 -6.89
CA PRO A 64 17.88 2.31 -7.28
C PRO A 64 18.34 3.76 -7.11
N TYR A 65 17.44 4.65 -6.68
CA TYR A 65 17.74 6.06 -6.45
C TYR A 65 17.84 6.32 -4.95
N PRO A 66 18.88 7.04 -4.49
CA PRO A 66 18.92 7.51 -3.12
C PRO A 66 17.78 8.52 -2.94
N TRP A 67 16.74 8.11 -2.23
CA TRP A 67 15.78 9.03 -1.62
C TRP A 67 16.33 9.61 -0.31
N ASP A 68 17.64 9.44 -0.09
CA ASP A 68 18.38 10.04 1.00
C ASP A 68 18.43 11.56 0.78
N ASN A 69 18.04 12.29 1.83
CA ASN A 69 17.95 13.76 1.92
C ASN A 69 19.18 14.50 1.39
#